data_AF-A0A183GPZ1-F1
#
_entry.id   AF-A0A183GPZ1-F1
#
_cell.length_a   1.000
_cell.length_b   1.000
_cell.length_c   1.000
_cell.angle_alpha   90.00
_cell.angle_beta   90.00
_cell.angle_gamma   90.00
#
_symmetry.space_group_name_H-M   'P 1'
#
loop_
_entity.id
_entity.type
_entity.pdbx_description
1 polymer ?
#
loop_
_entity_poly.entity_id
_entity_poly.type
_entity_poly.pdbx_seq_one_letter_code
_entity_poly.pdbx_strand_id
1 'polypeptide(L)'
;MRASVPSAAQLGPWLALLFAICSMITPSEAKRKLKEQEIIQRILNNYDWRVRPRGLNASWPDTGGPVLVTVNIYLRSISKIDDVNMEYSAQFTFREEWVDARLAYGRFEDETTEALFLRGLKSIFSIFSL
;
A
#
# COMPACT_ATOMS: atom_id res chain seq x y z
N MET A 1 60.33 -32.01 -19.22
CA MET A 1 59.66 -30.78 -18.77
C MET A 1 58.20 -31.13 -18.47
N ARG A 2 57.80 -31.20 -17.20
CA ARG A 2 56.41 -31.46 -16.79
C ARG A 2 55.99 -30.31 -15.89
N ALA A 3 55.16 -29.40 -16.40
CA ALA A 3 54.64 -28.29 -15.62
C ALA A 3 53.68 -28.83 -14.54
N SER A 4 53.90 -28.42 -13.30
CA SER A 4 52.99 -28.69 -12.18
C SER A 4 51.72 -27.85 -12.36
N VAL A 5 50.59 -28.53 -12.55
CA VAL A 5 49.25 -27.93 -12.56
C VAL A 5 48.95 -27.42 -11.14
N PRO A 6 48.62 -26.14 -10.93
CA PRO A 6 48.25 -25.67 -9.60
C PRO A 6 46.87 -26.22 -9.22
N SER A 7 46.80 -26.78 -8.01
CA SER A 7 45.65 -27.44 -7.41
C SER A 7 44.41 -26.53 -7.35
N ALA A 8 43.40 -26.85 -8.15
CA ALA A 8 42.09 -26.19 -8.14
C ALA A 8 41.24 -26.49 -6.88
N ALA A 9 41.77 -27.26 -5.92
CA ALA A 9 41.02 -27.76 -4.76
C ALA A 9 40.91 -26.75 -3.59
N GLN A 10 41.64 -25.63 -3.60
CA GLN A 10 41.69 -24.70 -2.46
C GLN A 10 40.64 -23.56 -2.50
N LEU A 11 39.98 -23.32 -3.64
CA LEU A 11 38.97 -22.24 -3.79
C LEU A 11 37.53 -22.71 -3.50
N GLY A 12 37.28 -24.01 -3.54
CA GLY A 12 35.97 -24.62 -3.27
C GLY A 12 35.39 -24.32 -1.88
N PRO A 13 36.17 -24.41 -0.77
CA PRO A 13 35.65 -24.14 0.57
C PRO A 13 35.22 -22.68 0.73
N TRP A 14 36.00 -21.74 0.21
CA TRP A 14 35.73 -20.31 0.29
C TRP A 14 34.51 -19.88 -0.53
N LEU A 15 34.32 -20.47 -1.72
CA LEU A 15 33.11 -20.28 -2.52
C LEU A 15 31.88 -20.88 -1.85
N ALA A 16 31.99 -22.06 -1.23
CA ALA A 16 30.90 -22.67 -0.47
C ALA A 16 30.54 -21.85 0.78
N LEU A 17 31.53 -21.27 1.46
CA LEU A 17 31.35 -20.40 2.62
C LEU A 17 30.71 -19.06 2.20
N LEU A 18 31.12 -18.47 1.08
CA LEU A 18 30.46 -17.31 0.47
C LEU A 18 29.01 -17.60 0.07
N PHE A 19 28.73 -18.78 -0.49
CA PHE A 19 27.37 -19.19 -0.86
C PHE A 19 26.49 -19.43 0.38
N ALA A 20 27.06 -20.00 1.45
CA ALA A 20 26.38 -20.20 2.73
C ALA A 20 26.18 -18.90 3.53
N ILE A 21 27.07 -17.93 3.40
CA ILE A 21 26.89 -16.57 3.96
C ILE A 21 25.84 -15.80 3.15
N CYS A 22 25.83 -15.96 1.82
CA CYS A 22 24.86 -15.31 0.93
C CYS A 22 23.42 -15.79 1.19
N SER A 23 23.22 -17.08 1.50
CA SER A 23 21.88 -17.61 1.83
C SER A 23 21.32 -17.09 3.17
N MET A 24 22.16 -16.54 4.05
CA MET A 24 21.74 -15.88 5.29
C MET A 24 21.34 -14.41 5.09
N ILE A 25 21.71 -13.80 3.95
CA ILE A 25 21.39 -12.41 3.64
C ILE A 25 19.99 -12.35 3.00
N THR A 26 19.01 -12.47 3.91
CA THR A 26 17.66 -11.87 3.93
C THR A 26 16.61 -12.31 2.91
N PRO A 27 15.85 -13.39 3.19
CA PRO A 27 14.50 -13.61 2.66
C PRO A 27 13.41 -12.79 3.40
N SER A 28 13.78 -11.78 4.21
CA SER A 28 12.84 -11.05 5.07
C SER A 28 11.85 -10.20 4.27
N GLU A 29 12.30 -9.52 3.22
CA GLU A 29 11.44 -8.67 2.38
C GLU A 29 10.42 -9.52 1.60
N ALA A 30 10.83 -10.66 1.06
CA ALA A 30 9.93 -11.59 0.38
C ALA A 30 8.85 -12.13 1.34
N LYS A 31 9.21 -12.47 2.58
CA LYS A 31 8.26 -12.90 3.62
C LYS A 31 7.25 -11.80 3.97
N ARG A 32 7.67 -10.53 4.02
CA ARG A 32 6.78 -9.39 4.28
C ARG A 32 5.76 -9.17 3.16
N LYS A 33 6.21 -9.20 1.90
CA LYS A 33 5.32 -9.04 0.74
C LYS A 33 4.26 -10.15 0.67
N LEU A 34 4.64 -11.38 0.99
CA LEU A 34 3.69 -12.50 1.04
C LEU A 34 2.65 -12.31 2.15
N LYS A 35 3.07 -11.86 3.34
CA LYS A 35 2.14 -11.52 4.43
C LYS A 35 1.19 -10.37 4.06
N GLU A 36 1.69 -9.32 3.42
CA GLU A 36 0.85 -8.20 2.95
C GLU A 36 -0.19 -8.65 1.92
N GLN A 37 0.22 -9.49 0.96
CA GLN A 37 -0.69 -10.07 -0.03
C GLN A 37 -1.78 -10.92 0.63
N GLU A 38 -1.42 -11.74 1.62
CA GLU A 38 -2.35 -12.55 2.38
C GLU A 38 -3.37 -11.69 3.13
N ILE A 39 -2.93 -10.60 3.77
CA ILE A 39 -3.81 -9.66 4.47
C ILE A 39 -4.79 -9.00 3.48
N ILE A 40 -4.30 -8.53 2.33
CA ILE A 40 -5.14 -7.92 1.30
C ILE A 40 -6.18 -8.91 0.79
N GLN A 41 -5.76 -10.14 0.46
CA GLN A 41 -6.67 -11.19 0.00
C GLN A 41 -7.76 -11.51 1.03
N ARG A 42 -7.41 -11.54 2.32
CA ARG A 42 -8.37 -11.78 3.41
C ARG A 42 -9.38 -10.65 3.54
N ILE A 43 -8.94 -9.39 3.49
CA ILE A 43 -9.82 -8.22 3.62
C ILE A 43 -10.74 -8.08 2.40
N LEU A 44 -10.23 -8.35 1.21
CA LEU A 44 -11.01 -8.24 -0.03
C LEU A 44 -11.96 -9.43 -0.25
N ASN A 45 -11.84 -10.50 0.54
CA ASN A 45 -12.73 -11.65 0.46
C ASN A 45 -14.16 -11.22 0.90
N ASN A 46 -15.10 -11.27 -0.03
CA ASN A 46 -16.49 -10.79 0.12
C ASN A 46 -16.65 -9.26 0.30
N TYR A 47 -15.64 -8.47 -0.08
CA TYR A 47 -15.79 -7.01 -0.13
C TYR A 47 -16.56 -6.60 -1.39
N ASP A 48 -17.77 -6.05 -1.21
CA ASP A 48 -18.52 -5.44 -2.31
C ASP A 48 -18.28 -3.92 -2.35
N TRP A 49 -17.56 -3.49 -3.39
CA TRP A 49 -17.24 -2.10 -3.67
C TRP A 49 -18.45 -1.24 -4.04
N ARG A 50 -19.56 -1.85 -4.46
CA ARG A 50 -20.79 -1.14 -4.85
C ARG A 50 -21.61 -0.71 -3.63
N VAL A 51 -21.42 -1.38 -2.51
CA VAL A 51 -22.15 -1.10 -1.27
C VAL A 51 -21.39 -0.04 -0.47
N ARG A 52 -22.07 1.06 -0.14
CA ARG A 52 -21.50 2.14 0.66
C ARG A 52 -21.14 1.64 2.07
N PRO A 53 -20.06 2.14 2.67
CA PRO A 53 -19.75 1.84 4.06
C PRO A 53 -20.80 2.42 5.01
N ARG A 54 -20.95 1.80 6.17
CA ARG A 54 -21.81 2.30 7.26
C ARG A 54 -21.13 3.48 7.95
N GLY A 55 -21.92 4.43 8.43
CA GLY A 55 -21.39 5.53 9.25
C GLY A 55 -20.87 5.03 10.61
N LEU A 56 -20.05 5.86 11.25
CA LEU A 56 -19.43 5.54 12.54
C LEU A 56 -20.39 5.76 13.75
N ASN A 57 -21.55 6.36 13.53
CA ASN A 57 -22.47 6.71 14.61
C ASN A 57 -23.47 5.57 14.88
N ALA A 58 -23.21 4.80 15.93
CA ALA A 58 -24.06 3.69 16.37
C ALA A 58 -25.46 4.10 16.88
N SER A 59 -25.73 5.39 17.06
CA SER A 59 -27.02 5.87 17.57
C SER A 59 -28.15 5.78 16.54
N TRP A 60 -27.83 5.64 15.25
CA TRP A 60 -28.83 5.54 14.19
C TRP A 60 -29.06 4.07 13.84
N PRO A 61 -30.31 3.55 13.98
CA PRO A 61 -30.61 2.18 13.60
C PRO A 61 -30.37 1.99 12.09
N ASP A 62 -30.00 0.76 11.73
CA ASP A 62 -29.76 0.24 10.37
C ASP A 62 -28.48 0.71 9.66
N THR A 63 -28.18 1.99 9.54
CA THR A 63 -27.08 2.47 8.65
C THR A 63 -25.84 3.01 9.38
N GLY A 64 -25.89 3.22 10.70
CA GLY A 64 -24.78 3.84 11.43
C GLY A 64 -24.59 5.34 11.13
N GLY A 65 -25.58 5.95 10.48
CA GLY A 65 -25.57 7.36 10.09
C GLY A 65 -24.79 7.65 8.80
N PRO A 66 -24.61 8.93 8.45
CA PRO A 66 -23.87 9.34 7.27
C PRO A 66 -22.37 9.03 7.41
N VAL A 67 -21.72 8.76 6.27
CA VAL A 67 -20.27 8.64 6.19
C VAL A 67 -19.68 10.05 6.12
N LEU A 68 -18.75 10.36 7.03
CA LEU A 68 -18.01 11.59 6.98
C LEU A 68 -16.92 11.48 5.89
N VAL A 69 -17.04 12.31 4.86
CA VAL A 69 -16.05 12.41 3.78
C VAL A 69 -15.37 13.78 3.89
N THR A 70 -14.07 13.78 4.17
CA THR A 70 -13.27 14.99 4.18
C THR A 70 -12.69 15.20 2.80
N VAL A 71 -12.98 16.36 2.20
CA VAL A 71 -12.49 16.71 0.86
C VAL A 71 -11.60 17.94 0.97
N ASN A 72 -10.41 17.84 0.39
CA ASN A 72 -9.48 18.95 0.21
C ASN A 72 -9.27 19.16 -1.29
N ILE A 73 -9.44 20.40 -1.73
CA ILE A 73 -9.29 20.80 -3.12
C ILE A 73 -8.06 21.69 -3.23
N TYR A 74 -7.11 21.28 -4.05
CA TYR A 74 -5.93 22.07 -4.36
C TYR A 74 -5.95 22.47 -5.84
N LEU A 75 -6.09 23.77 -6.10
CA LEU A 75 -5.95 24.32 -7.45
C LEU A 75 -4.47 24.40 -7.81
N ARG A 76 -4.05 23.68 -8.84
CA ARG A 76 -2.66 23.71 -9.33
C ARG A 76 -2.41 24.85 -10.29
N SER A 77 -3.29 25.02 -11.28
CA SER A 77 -3.14 26.06 -12.28
C SER A 77 -4.46 26.33 -13.01
N ILE A 78 -4.61 27.55 -13.52
CA ILE A 78 -5.65 27.94 -14.48
C ILE A 78 -4.91 28.29 -15.76
N SER A 79 -5.24 27.63 -16.87
CA SER A 79 -4.49 27.72 -18.13
C SER A 79 -5.21 28.50 -19.22
N LYS A 80 -6.55 28.38 -19.31
CA LYS A 80 -7.37 29.05 -20.32
C LYS A 80 -8.59 29.67 -19.66
N ILE A 81 -8.87 30.91 -20.02
CA ILE A 81 -10.01 31.70 -19.55
C ILE A 81 -10.58 32.38 -20.80
N ASP A 82 -11.73 31.90 -21.27
CA ASP A 82 -12.49 32.49 -22.37
C ASP A 82 -13.85 32.96 -21.82
N ASP A 83 -14.05 34.28 -21.75
CA ASP A 83 -15.25 34.91 -21.18
C ASP A 83 -16.42 35.00 -22.18
N VAL A 84 -16.15 34.88 -23.48
CA VAL A 84 -17.17 34.87 -24.53
C VAL A 84 -17.85 33.51 -24.57
N ASN A 85 -17.06 32.44 -24.49
CA ASN A 85 -17.57 31.06 -24.54
C ASN A 85 -17.77 30.42 -23.15
N MET A 86 -17.45 31.15 -22.07
CA MET A 86 -17.51 30.67 -20.69
C MET A 86 -16.72 29.36 -20.47
N GLU A 87 -15.59 29.24 -21.16
CA GLU A 87 -14.73 28.06 -21.08
C GLU A 87 -13.52 28.36 -20.18
N TYR A 88 -13.38 27.55 -19.13
CA TYR A 88 -12.26 27.65 -18.20
C TYR A 88 -11.54 26.30 -18.14
N SER A 89 -10.24 26.34 -18.42
CA SER A 89 -9.37 25.18 -18.20
C SER A 89 -8.59 25.40 -16.92
N ALA A 90 -8.80 24.52 -15.94
CA ALA A 90 -8.10 24.55 -14.66
C ALA A 90 -7.74 23.14 -14.23
N GLN A 91 -6.58 23.00 -13.60
CA GLN A 91 -6.08 21.75 -13.06
C GLN A 91 -6.29 21.72 -11.57
N PHE A 92 -7.06 20.76 -11.09
CA PHE A 92 -7.33 20.56 -9.68
C PHE A 92 -6.72 19.26 -9.18
N THR A 93 -6.44 19.19 -7.88
CA THR A 93 -6.15 17.96 -7.18
C THR A 93 -7.21 17.80 -6.11
N PHE A 94 -8.01 16.75 -6.25
CA PHE A 94 -8.98 16.35 -5.24
C PHE A 94 -8.31 15.35 -4.30
N ARG A 95 -8.50 15.58 -2.99
CA ARG A 95 -8.04 14.69 -1.94
C ARG A 95 -9.24 14.36 -1.08
N GLU A 96 -9.69 13.12 -1.15
CA GLU A 96 -10.82 12.62 -0.38
C GLU A 96 -10.33 11.65 0.69
N GLU A 97 -10.96 11.69 1.85
CA GLU A 97 -10.68 10.80 2.97
C GLU A 97 -12.00 10.38 3.62
N TRP A 98 -12.18 9.07 3.77
CA TRP A 98 -13.29 8.48 4.51
C TRP A 98 -12.84 7.19 5.19
N VAL A 99 -13.60 6.76 6.20
CA VAL A 99 -13.33 5.54 6.95
C VAL A 99 -14.30 4.45 6.53
N ASP A 100 -13.78 3.26 6.21
CA ASP A 100 -14.57 2.05 5.98
C ASP A 100 -14.21 0.98 7.03
N ALA A 101 -15.15 0.66 7.90
CA ALA A 101 -14.96 -0.34 8.96
C ALA A 101 -14.77 -1.77 8.42
N ARG A 102 -15.22 -2.08 7.20
CA ARG A 102 -15.11 -3.42 6.59
C ARG A 102 -13.69 -3.75 6.17
N LEU A 103 -12.88 -2.73 5.91
CA LEU A 103 -11.47 -2.86 5.53
C LEU A 103 -10.54 -2.93 6.76
N ALA A 104 -11.09 -2.96 7.97
CA ALA A 104 -10.31 -3.04 9.19
C ALA A 104 -9.67 -4.43 9.34
N TYR A 105 -8.34 -4.47 9.37
CA TYR A 105 -7.59 -5.66 9.74
C TYR A 105 -7.33 -5.65 11.25
N GLY A 106 -8.05 -6.50 11.98
CA GLY A 106 -7.75 -6.75 13.39
C GLY A 106 -6.38 -7.39 13.56
N ARG A 107 -5.56 -6.82 14.45
CA ARG A 107 -4.23 -7.31 14.84
C ARG A 107 -4.34 -8.74 15.40
N PHE A 108 -4.17 -9.74 14.55
CA PHE A 108 -3.65 -11.02 15.00
C PHE A 108 -2.23 -10.74 15.51
N GLU A 109 -1.99 -11.11 16.77
CA GLU A 109 -0.77 -10.89 17.55
C GLU A 109 0.50 -11.03 16.71
N ASP A 110 1.15 -9.91 16.37
CA ASP A 110 2.53 -9.86 15.89
C ASP A 110 3.02 -8.42 16.10
N GLU A 111 3.87 -8.22 17.11
CA GLU A 111 4.40 -6.94 17.63
C GLU A 111 5.18 -6.07 16.61
N THR A 112 5.28 -6.50 15.35
CA THR A 112 6.05 -5.83 14.29
C THR A 112 5.19 -5.03 13.30
N THR A 113 3.86 -5.08 13.44
CA THR A 113 2.90 -4.52 12.47
C THR A 113 2.50 -3.05 12.70
N GLU A 114 3.03 -2.40 13.75
CA GLU A 114 2.84 -0.97 14.05
C GLU A 114 3.15 -0.05 12.84
N ALA A 115 4.09 -0.45 11.98
CA ALA A 115 4.46 0.33 10.79
C ALA A 115 3.41 0.33 9.66
N LEU A 116 2.52 -0.67 9.60
CA LEU A 116 1.46 -0.77 8.58
C LEU A 116 0.19 -0.03 8.99
N PHE A 117 -0.05 0.14 10.29
CA PHE A 117 -1.25 0.81 10.83
C PHE A 117 -1.34 2.28 10.43
N LEU A 118 -0.21 3.00 10.42
CA LEU A 118 -0.17 4.42 10.00
C LEU A 118 -0.20 4.62 8.48
N ARG A 119 -0.07 3.55 7.69
CA ARG A 119 -0.09 3.61 6.22
C ARG A 119 -1.40 3.11 5.61
N GLY A 120 -2.01 2.07 6.18
CA GLY A 120 -3.26 1.50 5.69
C GLY A 120 -4.50 2.35 5.99
N LEU A 121 -4.54 3.02 7.15
CA LEU A 121 -5.67 3.88 7.53
C LEU A 121 -5.69 5.25 6.83
N LYS A 122 -4.63 5.58 6.08
CA LYS A 122 -4.42 6.93 5.54
C LYS A 122 -4.49 7.04 4.03
N SER A 123 -4.90 5.97 3.34
CA SER A 123 -4.79 5.93 1.88
C SER A 123 -5.96 5.24 1.22
N ILE A 124 -7.07 5.96 1.12
CA ILE A 124 -7.78 6.01 -0.15
C ILE A 124 -7.66 7.45 -0.66
N PHE A 125 -6.42 7.88 -0.92
CA PHE A 125 -6.20 9.10 -1.70
C PHE A 125 -6.49 8.79 -3.15
N SER A 126 -7.73 9.02 -3.56
CA SER A 126 -8.05 9.13 -4.97
C SER A 126 -7.44 10.43 -5.50
N ILE A 127 -6.18 10.38 -5.96
CA ILE A 127 -5.59 11.47 -6.74
C ILE A 127 -6.21 11.39 -8.13
N PHE A 128 -7.43 11.92 -8.28
CA PHE A 128 -7.91 12.29 -9.59
C PHE A 128 -7.21 13.58 -9.97
N SER A 129 -6.18 13.45 -10.81
CA SER A 129 -5.71 14.53 -11.65
C SER A 129 -6.63 14.59 -12.86
N LEU A 130 -7.60 15.51 -12.84
CA LEU A 130 -8.30 15.95 -14.04
C LEU A 130 -7.60 17.22 -14.57
#